data_AF-A0A9D9VLX9-F1
#
_entry.id   AF-A0A9D9VLX9-F1
#
_cell.length_a   1.000
_cell.length_b   1.000
_cell.length_c   1.000
_cell.angle_alpha   90.00
_cell.angle_beta   90.00
_cell.angle_gamma   90.00
#
_symmetry.space_group_name_H-M   'P 1'
#
loop_
_entity.id
_entity.type
_entity.pdbx_description
1 polymer ?
#
loop_
_entity_poly.entity_id
_entity_poly.type
_entity_poly.pdbx_seq_one_letter_code
_entity_poly.pdbx_strand_id
1 'polypeptide(L)'
;MNNQLTVRVLILFVLCVFGFGSGCASPADSPIQSRGVATTTIPVVSRSGSLGLGIDRSIKTPLTARGRCLDLLINCHSITDKTRDHCVNQMRRCETSQPWKETESCCPSTCIDTYLRERRKGINYKQATITAFEQRDCYPGVQEMIKGKPWQ
;
A
#
# COMPACT_ATOMS: atom_id res chain seq x y z
N MET A 1 38.56 48.63 33.34
CA MET A 1 37.25 48.76 32.66
C MET A 1 37.52 48.53 31.17
N ASN A 2 37.09 47.49 30.46
CA ASN A 2 35.99 46.52 30.58
C ASN A 2 36.45 45.17 29.98
N ASN A 3 36.43 44.09 30.77
CA ASN A 3 36.83 42.74 30.34
C ASN A 3 35.64 41.76 30.47
N GLN A 4 34.47 42.18 29.99
CA GLN A 4 33.17 41.54 30.29
C GLN A 4 32.41 41.02 29.05
N LEU A 5 33.04 40.92 27.87
CA LEU A 5 32.33 40.47 26.66
C LEU A 5 32.82 39.16 26.03
N THR A 6 33.98 38.63 26.40
CA THR A 6 34.51 37.40 25.75
C THR A 6 34.22 36.10 26.50
N VAL A 7 33.82 36.17 27.78
CA VAL A 7 33.64 34.97 28.63
C VAL A 7 32.25 34.33 28.47
N ARG A 8 31.24 35.08 27.99
CA ARG A 8 29.86 34.56 27.87
C ARG A 8 29.63 33.63 26.67
N VAL A 9 30.49 33.69 25.64
CA VAL A 9 30.30 32.88 24.42
C VAL A 9 30.84 31.47 24.59
N LEU A 10 31.84 31.25 25.45
CA LEU A 10 32.45 29.92 25.62
C LEU A 10 31.69 28.99 26.58
N ILE A 11 30.86 29.52 27.47
CA ILE A 11 30.15 28.69 28.49
C ILE A 11 28.86 28.06 27.93
N LEU A 12 28.26 28.64 26.89
CA LEU A 12 27.03 28.12 26.30
C LEU A 12 27.24 26.89 25.39
N PHE A 13 28.46 26.64 24.90
CA PHE A 13 28.73 25.53 23.98
C PHE A 13 29.08 24.20 24.66
N VAL A 14 29.36 24.21 25.97
CA VAL A 14 29.86 23.01 26.67
C VAL A 14 28.77 22.23 27.43
N LEU A 15 27.55 22.78 27.59
CA LEU A 15 26.50 22.15 28.40
C LEU A 15 25.50 21.26 27.64
N CYS A 16 25.62 21.08 26.31
CA CYS A 16 24.73 20.17 25.57
C CYS A 16 25.33 18.79 25.24
N VAL A 17 26.63 18.55 25.50
CA VAL A 17 27.32 17.33 25.03
C VAL A 17 27.52 16.26 26.11
N PHE A 18 27.32 16.59 27.40
CA PHE A 18 27.51 15.64 28.50
C PHE A 18 26.38 15.69 29.53
N GLY A 19 25.14 15.53 29.04
CA GLY A 19 23.95 15.32 29.86
C GLY A 19 23.49 13.87 29.79
N PHE A 20 23.82 13.11 30.83
CA PHE A 20 23.25 11.78 31.11
C PHE A 20 21.72 11.83 31.08
N GLY A 21 21.13 10.74 30.59
CA GLY A 21 19.72 10.60 30.27
C GLY A 21 18.76 11.11 31.35
N SER A 22 17.83 11.94 30.92
CA SER A 22 16.50 12.12 31.48
C SER A 22 15.67 12.75 30.37
N GLY A 23 15.08 11.89 29.53
CA GLY A 23 14.19 12.33 28.47
C GLY A 23 13.03 13.14 29.04
N CYS A 24 12.71 14.25 28.36
CA CYS A 24 11.53 15.03 28.63
C CYS A 24 10.29 14.16 28.33
N ALA A 25 9.69 13.58 29.38
CA ALA A 25 8.35 13.02 29.31
C ALA A 25 7.36 14.20 29.26
N SER A 26 6.71 14.40 28.12
CA SER A 26 5.52 15.24 28.04
C SER A 26 4.36 14.50 28.74
N PRO A 27 3.65 15.11 29.69
CA PRO A 27 2.41 14.57 30.21
C PRO A 27 1.25 15.07 29.35
N ALA A 28 0.47 14.13 28.80
CA ALA A 28 -0.96 14.19 28.48
C ALA A 28 -1.26 13.51 27.14
N ASP A 29 -1.43 12.19 27.17
CA ASP A 29 -2.37 11.54 26.27
C ASP A 29 -3.46 10.93 27.14
N SER A 30 -4.64 11.55 27.06
CA SER A 30 -5.86 11.00 27.63
C SER A 30 -6.16 9.64 26.98
N PRO A 31 -6.76 8.68 27.70
CA PRO A 31 -7.25 7.48 27.04
C PRO A 31 -8.31 7.91 26.02
N ILE A 32 -7.99 7.74 24.74
CA ILE A 32 -8.99 7.82 23.67
C ILE A 32 -9.99 6.70 23.97
N GLN A 33 -11.08 7.09 24.62
CA GLN A 33 -12.24 6.26 24.84
C GLN A 33 -12.85 6.05 23.45
N SER A 34 -12.48 4.94 22.81
CA SER A 34 -13.07 4.48 21.56
C SER A 34 -14.55 4.18 21.80
N ARG A 35 -15.39 5.22 21.68
CA ARG A 35 -16.83 5.06 21.58
C ARG A 35 -17.11 4.19 20.35
N GLY A 36 -17.89 3.14 20.57
CA GLY A 36 -18.15 2.06 19.63
C GLY A 36 -18.38 2.53 18.20
N VAL A 37 -17.48 2.12 17.31
CA VAL A 37 -17.68 2.14 15.87
C VAL A 37 -18.44 0.86 15.53
N ALA A 38 -19.50 0.99 14.74
CA ALA A 38 -20.26 -0.13 14.20
C ALA A 38 -19.31 -1.23 13.70
N THR A 39 -19.68 -2.48 13.97
CA THR A 39 -18.87 -3.73 13.94
C THR A 39 -18.35 -4.16 12.57
N THR A 40 -18.19 -3.26 11.60
CA THR A 40 -17.38 -3.51 10.40
C THR A 40 -16.15 -2.59 10.48
N THR A 41 -15.08 -3.08 11.11
CA THR A 41 -13.81 -2.34 11.18
C THR A 41 -13.20 -2.29 9.79
N ILE A 42 -13.57 -1.28 9.00
CA ILE A 42 -12.90 -1.02 7.73
C ILE A 42 -11.44 -0.66 8.06
N PRO A 43 -10.45 -1.43 7.57
CA PRO A 43 -9.05 -1.14 7.86
C PRO A 43 -8.67 0.21 7.25
N VAL A 44 -8.11 1.09 8.08
CA VAL A 44 -7.61 2.40 7.64
C VAL A 44 -6.26 2.21 6.97
N VAL A 45 -6.18 2.46 5.65
CA VAL A 45 -4.96 2.35 4.84
C VAL A 45 -4.14 3.64 4.83
N SER A 46 -4.76 4.77 5.15
CA SER A 46 -4.08 6.07 5.27
C SER A 46 -4.88 7.00 6.18
N ARG A 47 -4.20 7.91 6.87
CA ARG A 47 -4.83 8.87 7.78
C ARG A 47 -4.26 10.26 7.54
N SER A 48 -5.14 11.27 7.54
CA SER A 48 -4.76 12.68 7.53
C SER A 48 -5.58 13.41 8.60
N GLY A 49 -4.93 13.71 9.73
CA GLY A 49 -5.63 14.19 10.93
C GLY A 49 -6.67 13.19 11.45
N SER A 50 -7.92 13.63 11.60
CA SER A 50 -9.05 12.79 11.99
C SER A 50 -9.68 11.99 10.84
N LEU A 51 -9.30 12.27 9.59
CA LEU A 51 -9.82 11.56 8.42
C LEU A 51 -9.01 10.28 8.17
N GLY A 52 -9.72 9.15 8.05
CA GLY A 52 -9.16 7.87 7.65
C GLY A 52 -9.68 7.45 6.28
N LEU A 53 -8.78 7.08 5.37
CA LEU A 53 -9.12 6.35 4.17
C LEU A 53 -9.09 4.86 4.49
N GLY A 54 -10.19 4.16 4.23
CA GLY A 54 -10.28 2.72 4.36
C GLY A 54 -10.85 2.09 3.08
N ILE A 55 -10.58 0.81 2.89
CA ILE A 55 -11.17 0.02 1.80
C ILE A 55 -12.09 -1.02 2.42
N ASP A 56 -13.39 -0.86 2.19
CA ASP A 56 -14.37 -1.88 2.54
C ASP A 56 -14.31 -3.02 1.53
N ARG A 57 -13.76 -4.16 1.94
CA ARG A 57 -13.60 -5.34 1.09
C ARG A 57 -14.92 -6.06 0.80
N SER A 58 -16.00 -5.75 1.53
CA SER A 58 -17.32 -6.37 1.30
C SER A 58 -18.02 -5.82 0.05
N ILE A 59 -17.66 -4.61 -0.39
CA ILE A 59 -18.27 -3.96 -1.54
C ILE A 59 -17.61 -4.47 -2.82
N LYS A 60 -18.42 -4.99 -3.75
CA LYS A 60 -17.96 -5.43 -5.09
C LYS A 60 -17.69 -4.23 -5.98
N THR A 61 -16.42 -3.85 -6.13
CA THR A 61 -15.96 -2.72 -6.95
C THR A 61 -14.72 -3.13 -7.78
N PRO A 62 -14.38 -2.38 -8.84
CA PRO A 62 -13.13 -2.57 -9.56
C PRO A 62 -11.91 -2.61 -8.65
N LEU A 63 -11.85 -1.74 -7.64
CA LEU A 63 -10.72 -1.67 -6.71
C LEU A 63 -10.63 -2.90 -5.78
N THR A 64 -11.76 -3.38 -5.26
CA THR A 64 -11.77 -4.58 -4.41
C THR A 64 -11.53 -5.86 -5.22
N ALA A 65 -11.96 -5.92 -6.48
CA ALA A 65 -11.58 -7.00 -7.40
C ALA A 65 -10.08 -7.00 -7.73
N ARG A 66 -9.49 -5.82 -7.97
CA ARG A 66 -8.04 -5.69 -8.14
C ARG A 66 -7.28 -6.16 -6.90
N GLY A 67 -7.75 -5.78 -5.71
CA GLY A 67 -7.18 -6.27 -4.45
C GLY A 67 -7.17 -7.80 -4.37
N ARG A 68 -8.30 -8.44 -4.68
CA ARG A 68 -8.42 -9.91 -4.72
C ARG A 68 -7.46 -10.58 -5.72
N CYS A 69 -7.21 -9.96 -6.87
CA CYS A 69 -6.21 -10.47 -7.81
C CYS A 69 -4.77 -10.29 -7.31
N LEU A 70 -4.46 -9.17 -6.66
CA LEU A 70 -3.16 -8.99 -6.02
C LEU A 70 -2.95 -10.02 -4.91
N ASP A 71 -3.99 -10.39 -4.16
CA ASP A 71 -3.92 -11.47 -3.18
C ASP A 71 -3.56 -12.82 -3.87
N LEU A 72 -4.15 -13.13 -5.04
CA LEU A 72 -3.76 -14.31 -5.83
C LEU A 72 -2.30 -14.26 -6.30
N LEU A 73 -1.83 -13.09 -6.73
CA LEU A 73 -0.44 -12.90 -7.16
C LEU A 73 0.54 -13.04 -5.99
N ILE A 74 0.20 -12.51 -4.82
CA ILE A 74 0.99 -12.66 -3.59
C ILE A 74 1.09 -14.14 -3.21
N ASN A 75 0.01 -14.91 -3.39
CA ASN A 75 0.03 -16.37 -3.17
C ASN A 75 0.95 -17.12 -4.14
N CYS A 76 1.39 -16.50 -5.24
CA CYS A 76 2.43 -17.04 -6.11
C CYS A 76 3.85 -16.87 -5.56
N HIS A 77 4.03 -16.57 -4.27
CA HIS A 77 5.34 -16.50 -3.64
C HIS A 77 6.13 -17.80 -3.86
N SER A 78 7.33 -17.70 -4.42
CA SER A 78 8.24 -18.82 -4.58
C SER A 78 9.71 -18.40 -4.51
N ILE A 79 10.62 -19.37 -4.34
CA ILE A 79 12.07 -19.16 -4.22
C ILE A 79 12.70 -18.78 -5.57
N THR A 80 12.15 -19.26 -6.69
CA THR A 80 12.70 -19.01 -8.04
C THR A 80 11.73 -18.25 -8.93
N ASP A 81 12.25 -17.46 -9.86
CA ASP A 81 11.41 -16.75 -10.84
C ASP A 81 10.62 -17.72 -11.75
N LYS A 82 11.22 -18.87 -12.12
CA LYS A 82 10.55 -19.86 -12.99
C LYS A 82 9.29 -20.45 -12.35
N THR A 83 9.36 -20.75 -11.06
CA THR A 83 8.21 -21.26 -10.31
C THR A 83 7.14 -20.19 -10.11
N ARG A 84 7.54 -18.92 -9.97
CA ARG A 84 6.60 -17.79 -9.95
C ARG A 84 5.92 -17.60 -11.32
N ASP A 85 6.68 -17.64 -12.40
CA ASP A 85 6.15 -17.53 -13.77
C ASP A 85 5.11 -18.61 -14.07
N HIS A 86 5.42 -19.84 -13.66
CA HIS A 86 4.47 -20.95 -13.76
C HIS A 86 3.20 -20.68 -12.95
N CYS A 87 3.33 -20.22 -11.69
CA CYS A 87 2.18 -19.89 -10.86
C CYS A 87 1.31 -18.79 -11.49
N VAL A 88 1.90 -17.69 -11.97
CA VAL A 88 1.17 -16.60 -12.61
C VAL A 88 0.44 -17.08 -13.87
N ASN A 89 1.06 -17.98 -14.65
CA ASN A 89 0.42 -18.58 -15.82
C ASN A 89 -0.79 -19.47 -15.47
N GLN A 90 -0.84 -20.02 -14.26
CA GLN A 90 -1.94 -20.87 -13.76
C GLN A 90 -2.98 -20.09 -12.95
N MET A 91 -2.77 -18.79 -12.69
CA MET A 91 -3.75 -17.97 -11.97
C MET A 91 -5.09 -17.95 -12.71
N ARG A 92 -6.19 -17.97 -11.94
CA ARG A 92 -7.54 -17.91 -12.50
C ARG A 92 -7.73 -16.62 -13.29
N ARG A 93 -8.07 -16.77 -14.57
CA ARG A 93 -8.46 -15.68 -15.46
C ARG A 93 -9.93 -15.34 -15.21
N CYS A 94 -10.25 -14.06 -15.23
CA CYS A 94 -11.64 -13.61 -15.20
C CYS A 94 -12.34 -14.03 -16.50
N GLU A 95 -13.55 -14.53 -16.37
CA GLU A 95 -14.40 -14.97 -17.49
C GLU A 95 -15.18 -13.78 -18.08
N THR A 96 -15.33 -12.72 -17.31
CA THR A 96 -16.12 -11.54 -17.67
C THR A 96 -15.24 -10.29 -17.79
N SER A 97 -15.76 -9.26 -18.47
CA SER A 97 -15.16 -7.92 -18.49
C SER A 97 -15.32 -7.16 -17.16
N GLN A 98 -16.07 -7.72 -16.21
CA GLN A 98 -16.42 -7.09 -14.94
C GLN A 98 -15.96 -7.98 -13.77
N PRO A 99 -14.64 -8.06 -13.49
CA PRO A 99 -14.07 -8.95 -12.46
C PRO A 99 -14.73 -8.86 -11.09
N TRP A 100 -15.28 -7.70 -10.72
CA TRP A 100 -15.94 -7.51 -9.43
C TRP A 100 -17.29 -8.22 -9.31
N LYS A 101 -17.93 -8.59 -10.43
CA LYS A 101 -19.18 -9.37 -10.42
C LYS A 101 -18.96 -10.86 -10.25
N GLU A 102 -17.74 -11.36 -10.51
CA GLU A 102 -17.43 -12.77 -10.35
C GLU A 102 -17.48 -13.20 -8.88
N THR A 103 -17.95 -14.42 -8.66
CA THR A 103 -18.07 -15.02 -7.33
C THR A 103 -16.68 -15.34 -6.77
N GLU A 104 -15.80 -15.85 -7.61
CA GLU A 104 -14.44 -16.20 -7.24
C GLU A 104 -13.45 -15.09 -7.57
N SER A 105 -12.33 -15.07 -6.84
CA SER A 105 -11.21 -14.17 -7.15
C SER A 105 -10.57 -14.58 -8.48
N CYS A 106 -10.35 -13.58 -9.34
CA CYS A 106 -9.76 -13.78 -10.66
C CYS A 106 -8.90 -12.56 -11.03
N CYS A 107 -8.04 -12.72 -12.04
CA CYS A 107 -7.31 -11.62 -12.67
C CYS A 107 -7.71 -11.49 -14.15
N PRO A 108 -7.87 -10.27 -14.69
CA PRO A 108 -8.08 -10.05 -16.12
C PRO A 108 -6.97 -10.70 -16.94
N SER A 109 -7.34 -11.35 -18.03
CA SER A 109 -6.39 -11.95 -18.97
C SER A 109 -5.32 -10.95 -19.43
N THR A 110 -5.69 -9.70 -19.66
CA THR A 110 -4.77 -8.63 -20.06
C THR A 110 -3.61 -8.42 -19.07
N CYS A 111 -3.85 -8.54 -17.77
CA CYS A 111 -2.80 -8.41 -16.75
C CYS A 111 -1.82 -9.60 -16.86
N ILE A 112 -2.34 -10.82 -16.88
CA ILE A 112 -1.52 -12.05 -16.97
C ILE A 112 -0.74 -12.08 -18.30
N ASP A 113 -1.38 -11.73 -19.42
CA ASP A 113 -0.75 -11.73 -20.73
C ASP A 113 0.34 -10.66 -20.84
N THR A 114 0.14 -9.51 -20.20
CA THR A 114 1.17 -8.47 -20.09
C THR A 114 2.36 -8.96 -19.29
N TYR A 115 2.12 -9.57 -18.13
CA TYR A 115 3.18 -10.17 -17.33
C TYR A 115 4.01 -11.18 -18.13
N LEU A 116 3.34 -12.17 -18.75
CA LEU A 116 4.01 -13.23 -19.51
C LEU A 116 4.74 -12.69 -20.74
N ARG A 117 4.21 -11.64 -21.38
CA ARG A 117 4.89 -10.95 -22.49
C ARG A 117 6.17 -10.28 -22.02
N GLU A 118 6.16 -9.55 -20.90
CA GLU A 118 7.37 -8.93 -20.35
C GLU A 118 8.41 -9.98 -19.91
N ARG A 119 7.96 -11.09 -19.30
CA ARG A 119 8.86 -12.20 -18.95
C ARG A 119 9.52 -12.84 -20.17
N ARG A 120 8.79 -13.01 -21.29
CA ARG A 120 9.36 -13.49 -22.56
C ARG A 120 10.40 -12.55 -23.17
N LYS A 121 10.35 -11.25 -22.85
CA LYS A 121 11.38 -10.27 -23.23
C LYS A 121 12.61 -10.30 -22.31
N GLY A 122 12.63 -11.17 -21.29
CA GLY A 122 13.73 -11.25 -20.33
C GLY A 122 13.63 -10.24 -19.17
N ILE A 123 12.54 -9.47 -19.06
CA ILE A 123 12.31 -8.55 -17.94
C ILE A 123 12.14 -9.35 -16.66
N ASN A 124 12.86 -9.02 -15.58
CA ASN A 124 12.79 -9.74 -14.30
C ASN A 124 11.37 -9.76 -13.68
N TYR A 125 11.12 -10.71 -12.76
CA TYR A 125 9.83 -10.90 -12.09
C TYR A 125 9.25 -9.60 -11.51
N LYS A 126 10.06 -8.84 -10.78
CA LYS A 126 9.62 -7.63 -10.08
C LYS A 126 9.12 -6.59 -11.08
N GLN A 127 9.91 -6.31 -12.11
CA GLN A 127 9.55 -5.30 -13.10
C GLN A 127 8.37 -5.74 -13.95
N ALA A 128 8.29 -7.01 -14.35
CA ALA A 128 7.14 -7.56 -15.06
C ALA A 128 5.86 -7.47 -14.22
N THR A 129 5.95 -7.74 -12.91
CA THR A 129 4.85 -7.59 -11.96
C THR A 129 4.36 -6.15 -11.87
N ILE A 130 5.27 -5.19 -11.70
CA ILE A 130 4.94 -3.76 -11.64
C ILE A 130 4.21 -3.34 -12.92
N THR A 131 4.78 -3.67 -14.08
CA THR A 131 4.19 -3.33 -15.39
C THR A 131 2.82 -3.98 -15.60
N ALA A 132 2.63 -5.21 -15.14
CA ALA A 132 1.40 -5.95 -15.41
C ALA A 132 0.28 -5.71 -14.40
N PHE A 133 0.58 -5.55 -13.10
CA PHE A 133 -0.41 -5.56 -12.03
C PHE A 133 -0.45 -4.26 -11.21
N GLU A 134 0.68 -3.55 -11.11
CA GLU A 134 0.71 -2.25 -10.42
C GLU A 134 0.26 -1.11 -11.32
N GLN A 135 0.66 -1.13 -12.59
CA GLN A 135 0.12 -0.23 -13.60
C GLN A 135 -1.38 -0.54 -13.75
N ARG A 136 -2.20 0.47 -13.45
CA ARG A 136 -3.65 0.35 -13.28
C ARG A 136 -4.41 0.02 -14.58
N ASP A 137 -3.71 -0.07 -15.69
CA ASP A 137 -4.30 -0.05 -17.02
C ASP A 137 -4.82 -1.42 -17.47
N CYS A 138 -4.39 -2.50 -16.81
CA CYS A 138 -4.86 -3.85 -17.13
C CYS A 138 -6.20 -4.20 -16.46
N TYR A 139 -6.67 -3.37 -15.52
CA TYR A 139 -7.85 -3.64 -14.71
C TYR A 139 -9.00 -2.70 -15.09
N PRO A 140 -10.10 -3.21 -15.67
CA PRO A 140 -11.21 -2.37 -16.12
C PRO A 140 -11.88 -1.66 -14.94
N GLY A 141 -12.28 -0.40 -15.15
CA GLY A 141 -13.04 0.40 -14.18
C GLY A 141 -12.23 1.00 -13.02
N VAL A 142 -10.98 0.58 -12.79
CA VAL A 142 -10.16 1.08 -11.67
C VAL A 142 -9.80 2.56 -11.86
N GLN A 143 -9.43 2.96 -13.08
CA GLN A 143 -9.06 4.35 -13.38
C GLN A 143 -10.27 5.27 -13.27
N GLU A 144 -11.43 4.84 -13.77
CA GLU A 144 -12.69 5.56 -13.69
C GLU A 144 -13.10 5.74 -12.23
N MET A 145 -13.07 4.68 -11.43
CA MET A 145 -13.39 4.71 -10.01
C MET A 145 -12.49 5.66 -9.23
N ILE A 146 -11.17 5.63 -9.45
CA ILE A 146 -10.23 6.55 -8.79
C ILE A 146 -10.51 8.01 -9.18
N LYS A 147 -10.94 8.26 -10.42
CA LYS A 147 -11.31 9.59 -10.91
C LYS A 147 -12.73 10.03 -10.49
N GLY A 148 -13.45 9.22 -9.70
CA GLY A 148 -14.84 9.49 -9.31
C GLY A 148 -15.83 9.43 -10.48
N LYS A 149 -15.46 8.77 -11.57
CA LYS A 149 -16.33 8.58 -12.74
C LYS A 149 -17.13 7.28 -12.62
N PRO A 150 -18.30 7.18 -13.28
CA PRO A 150 -18.99 5.91 -13.44
C PRO A 150 -18.06 4.87 -14.06
N TRP A 151 -18.07 3.68 -13.49
CA TRP A 151 -17.37 2.50 -14.00
C TRP A 151 -18.42 1.46 -14.36
N GLN A 152 -18.24 0.80 -15.51
CA GLN A 152 -19.14 -0.23 -16.02
C GLN A 152 -18.45 -1.56 -16.08
#